data_AF-U3ARG3-F1
#
_entry.id   AF-U3ARG3-F1
#
_cell.length_a   1.000
_cell.length_b   1.000
_cell.length_c   1.000
_cell.angle_alpha   90.00
_cell.angle_beta   90.00
_cell.angle_gamma   90.00
#
_symmetry.space_group_name_H-M   'P 1'
#
loop_
_entity.id
_entity.type
_entity.pdbx_description
1 polymer ?
#
loop_
_entity_poly.entity_id
_entity_poly.type
_entity_poly.pdbx_seq_one_letter_code
_entity_poly.pdbx_strand_id
1 'polypeptide(L)'
;MKYYFLAWKRSLDFSGCSSRKECWMFLLVHTLVAIGAIAADIAMNMMTWFDTIYSVVSFIPMLSVIVRRLHDINKSIYWILVFFLPIVGPFWLIYLLTRPTNTHFDEEALA
;
A
#
# COMPACT_ATOMS: atom_id res chain seq x y z
N MET A 1 -5.14 -1.26 15.17
CA MET A 1 -6.44 -1.43 14.49
C MET A 1 -7.02 -0.13 13.90
N LYS A 2 -6.97 1.02 14.59
CA LYS A 2 -7.54 2.31 14.08
C LYS A 2 -7.07 2.66 12.66
N TYR A 3 -5.79 2.47 12.35
CA TYR A 3 -5.21 2.78 11.04
C TYR A 3 -5.71 1.87 9.89
N TYR A 4 -6.09 0.63 10.20
CA TYR A 4 -6.63 -0.29 9.20
C TYR A 4 -8.01 0.17 8.72
N PHE A 5 -8.92 0.48 9.65
CA PHE A 5 -10.23 1.04 9.30
C PHE A 5 -10.14 2.44 8.67
N LEU A 6 -9.13 3.22 9.05
CA LEU A 6 -8.87 4.52 8.42
C LEU A 6 -8.45 4.39 6.95
N ALA A 7 -7.59 3.42 6.63
CA ALA A 7 -7.18 3.12 5.26
C ALA A 7 -8.37 2.70 4.39
N TRP A 8 -9.27 1.88 4.94
CA TRP A 8 -10.52 1.50 4.27
C TRP A 8 -11.47 2.69 4.10
N LYS A 9 -11.64 3.53 5.13
CA LYS A 9 -12.52 4.71 5.05
C LYS A 9 -12.03 5.76 4.06
N ARG A 10 -10.71 5.92 3.98
CA ARG A 10 -10.08 6.86 3.05
C ARG A 10 -9.62 6.19 1.76
N SER A 11 -10.03 4.97 1.45
CA SER A 11 -9.55 4.25 0.26
C SER A 11 -9.87 4.94 -1.07
N LEU A 12 -10.89 5.80 -1.11
CA LEU A 12 -11.29 6.57 -2.31
C LEU A 12 -10.72 8.00 -2.38
N ASP A 13 -9.95 8.42 -1.38
CA ASP A 13 -9.41 9.79 -1.32
C ASP A 13 -7.97 9.83 -1.85
N PHE A 14 -7.78 10.04 -3.16
CA PHE A 14 -6.46 9.97 -3.79
C PHE A 14 -5.60 11.24 -3.62
N SER A 15 -6.12 12.32 -3.03
CA SER A 15 -5.40 13.59 -2.85
C SER A 15 -4.70 13.74 -1.50
N GLY A 16 -5.01 12.89 -0.52
CA GLY A 16 -4.46 13.02 0.83
C GLY A 16 -3.00 12.57 0.97
N CYS A 17 -2.31 13.09 1.98
CA CYS A 17 -1.01 12.57 2.42
C CYS A 17 -1.21 11.41 3.40
N SER A 18 -0.33 10.41 3.37
CA SER A 18 -0.36 9.29 4.32
C SER A 18 0.97 9.15 5.05
N SER A 19 0.92 9.16 6.38
CA SER A 19 2.13 9.03 7.19
C SER A 19 2.76 7.65 6.99
N ARG A 20 4.09 7.57 7.10
CA ARG A 20 4.84 6.29 7.07
C ARG A 20 4.22 5.24 7.99
N LYS A 21 3.77 5.64 9.19
CA LYS A 21 3.12 4.74 10.16
C LYS A 21 1.80 4.17 9.63
N GLU A 22 1.00 4.94 8.91
CA GLU A 22 -0.28 4.48 8.36
C GLU A 22 -0.06 3.45 7.25
N CYS A 23 0.88 3.74 6.34
CA CYS A 23 1.24 2.83 5.26
C CYS A 23 1.76 1.49 5.80
N TRP A 24 2.70 1.51 6.74
CA TRP A 24 3.28 0.29 7.31
C TRP A 24 2.26 -0.52 8.13
N MET A 25 1.41 0.14 8.91
CA MET A 25 0.36 -0.55 9.67
C MET A 25 -0.68 -1.20 8.75
N PHE A 26 -1.05 -0.55 7.63
CA PHE A 26 -1.92 -1.15 6.63
C PHE A 26 -1.25 -2.35 5.95
N LEU A 27 0.00 -2.19 5.47
CA LEU A 27 0.74 -3.27 4.82
C LEU A 27 0.86 -4.48 5.73
N LEU A 28 1.30 -4.30 6.98
CA LEU A 28 1.49 -5.39 7.94
C LEU A 28 0.20 -6.16 8.19
N VAL A 29 -0.92 -5.45 8.44
CA VAL A 29 -2.20 -6.11 8.68
C VAL A 29 -2.69 -6.82 7.42
N HIS A 30 -2.56 -6.19 6.25
CA HIS A 30 -2.96 -6.80 4.99
C HIS A 30 -2.14 -8.07 4.68
N THR A 31 -0.82 -8.05 4.88
CA THR A 31 0.05 -9.23 4.71
C THR A 31 -0.33 -10.34 5.70
N LEU A 32 -0.63 -10.00 6.96
CA LEU A 32 -1.02 -11.00 7.96
C LEU A 32 -2.38 -11.64 7.63
N VAL A 33 -3.34 -10.85 7.16
CA VAL A 33 -4.63 -11.37 6.69
C VAL A 33 -4.47 -12.23 5.44
N ALA A 34 -3.64 -11.81 4.47
CA ALA A 34 -3.37 -12.58 3.27
C ALA A 34 -2.73 -13.94 3.58
N ILE A 35 -1.74 -14.00 4.48
CA ILE A 35 -1.13 -15.27 4.93
C ILE A 35 -2.18 -16.16 5.59
N GLY A 36 -3.03 -15.58 6.45
CA GLY A 36 -4.12 -16.33 7.11
C GLY A 36 -5.13 -16.88 6.12
N ALA A 37 -5.50 -16.11 5.10
CA ALA A 37 -6.42 -16.53 4.03
C ALA A 37 -5.84 -17.69 3.21
N ILE A 38 -4.58 -17.57 2.78
CA ILE A 38 -3.88 -18.64 2.04
C ILE A 38 -3.80 -19.94 2.88
N ALA A 39 -3.46 -19.82 4.17
CA ALA A 39 -3.38 -20.97 5.06
C ALA A 39 -4.74 -21.65 5.27
N ALA A 40 -5.82 -20.86 5.40
CA ALA A 40 -7.18 -21.36 5.51
C ALA A 40 -7.64 -22.07 4.23
N ASP A 41 -7.36 -21.50 3.05
CA ASP A 41 -7.70 -22.11 1.76
C ASP A 41 -7.01 -23.47 1.59
N ILE A 42 -5.72 -23.57 1.91
CA ILE A 42 -4.96 -24.84 1.87
C ILE A 42 -5.57 -25.86 2.85
N ALA A 43 -5.92 -25.43 4.06
CA ALA A 43 -6.42 -26.32 5.10
C ALA A 43 -7.85 -26.84 4.83
N MET A 44 -8.70 -26.00 4.23
CA MET A 44 -10.13 -26.31 4.06
C MET A 44 -10.47 -26.83 2.66
N ASN A 45 -9.54 -26.78 1.70
CA ASN A 45 -9.74 -27.14 0.29
C ASN A 45 -11.02 -26.50 -0.29
N MET A 46 -11.29 -25.27 0.15
CA MET A 46 -12.53 -24.56 -0.16
C MET A 46 -12.45 -23.83 -1.49
N MET A 47 -13.60 -23.74 -2.14
CA MET A 47 -13.78 -23.07 -3.42
C MET A 47 -13.36 -21.59 -3.31
N THR A 48 -12.35 -21.21 -4.10
CA THR A 48 -11.54 -19.97 -4.10
C THR A 48 -12.27 -18.63 -4.22
N TRP A 49 -13.60 -18.61 -4.20
CA TRP A 49 -14.40 -17.43 -4.50
C TRP A 49 -14.32 -16.35 -3.43
N PHE A 50 -14.27 -16.73 -2.14
CA PHE A 50 -14.17 -15.76 -1.04
C PHE A 50 -12.82 -15.06 -1.01
N ASP A 51 -11.72 -15.80 -1.16
CA ASP A 51 -10.38 -15.23 -1.23
C ASP A 51 -10.22 -14.28 -2.44
N THR A 52 -10.76 -14.69 -3.59
CA THR A 52 -10.76 -13.87 -4.80
C THR A 52 -11.48 -12.53 -4.58
N ILE A 53 -12.68 -12.54 -3.99
CA ILE A 53 -13.44 -11.32 -3.71
C ILE A 53 -12.68 -10.44 -2.69
N TYR A 54 -12.15 -11.04 -1.62
CA TYR A 54 -11.41 -10.30 -0.62
C TYR A 54 -10.15 -9.64 -1.19
N SER A 55 -9.41 -10.35 -2.04
CA SER A 55 -8.24 -9.81 -2.75
C SER A 55 -8.61 -8.63 -3.64
N VAL A 56 -9.68 -8.74 -4.44
CA VAL A 56 -10.13 -7.66 -5.33
C VAL A 56 -10.57 -6.43 -4.54
N VAL A 57 -11.33 -6.59 -3.46
CA VAL A 57 -11.78 -5.46 -2.65
C VAL A 57 -10.61 -4.82 -1.91
N SER A 58 -9.67 -5.62 -1.40
CA SER A 58 -8.48 -5.14 -0.69
C SER A 58 -7.43 -4.51 -1.62
N PHE A 59 -7.52 -4.77 -2.93
CA PHE A 59 -6.64 -4.16 -3.92
C PHE A 59 -6.81 -2.63 -3.99
N ILE A 60 -8.04 -2.13 -3.86
CA ILE A 60 -8.37 -0.69 -3.90
C ILE A 60 -7.66 0.09 -2.76
N PRO A 61 -7.83 -0.26 -1.47
CA PRO A 61 -7.14 0.45 -0.39
C PRO A 61 -5.62 0.31 -0.49
N MET A 62 -5.10 -0.84 -0.97
CA MET A 62 -3.66 -1.01 -1.20
C MET A 62 -3.13 -0.01 -2.24
N LEU A 63 -3.83 0.11 -3.37
CA LEU A 63 -3.46 1.07 -4.42
C LEU A 63 -3.56 2.51 -3.90
N SER A 64 -4.62 2.83 -3.17
CA SER A 64 -4.84 4.17 -2.58
C SER A 64 -3.70 4.60 -1.66
N VAL A 65 -3.26 3.73 -0.75
CA VAL A 65 -2.14 4.03 0.17
C VAL A 65 -0.83 4.25 -0.60
N ILE A 66 -0.58 3.45 -1.64
CA ILE A 66 0.61 3.58 -2.49
C ILE A 66 0.59 4.91 -3.26
N VAL A 67 -0.53 5.27 -3.90
CA VAL A 67 -0.69 6.54 -4.64
C VAL A 67 -0.35 7.72 -3.74
N ARG A 68 -0.90 7.75 -2.53
CA ARG A 68 -0.67 8.82 -1.55
C ARG A 68 0.78 8.92 -1.13
N ARG A 69 1.43 7.78 -0.84
CA ARG A 69 2.85 7.81 -0.47
C ARG A 69 3.74 8.23 -1.62
N LEU A 70 3.43 7.86 -2.86
CA LEU A 70 4.14 8.34 -4.06
C LEU A 70 3.99 9.87 -4.20
N HIS A 71 2.78 10.37 -3.98
CA HIS A 71 2.50 11.81 -4.00
C HIS A 71 3.29 12.54 -2.88
N ASP A 72 3.36 11.97 -1.68
CA ASP A 72 4.11 12.53 -0.54
C ASP A 72 5.62 12.62 -0.76
N ILE A 73 6.19 11.73 -1.55
CA ILE A 73 7.62 11.78 -1.91
C ILE A 73 7.86 12.59 -3.20
N ASN A 74 6.86 13.32 -3.68
CA ASN A 74 6.88 14.10 -4.92
C ASN A 74 7.34 13.24 -6.12
N LYS A 75 6.87 11.98 -6.17
CA LYS A 75 7.07 11.08 -7.31
C LYS A 75 5.78 10.96 -8.09
N SER A 76 5.93 10.93 -9.41
CA SER A 76 4.79 10.77 -10.31
C SER A 76 4.10 9.43 -10.10
N ILE A 77 2.77 9.42 -10.25
CA ILE A 77 1.89 8.25 -10.11
C ILE A 77 2.28 7.12 -11.08
N TYR A 78 3.01 7.42 -12.17
CA TYR A 78 3.54 6.41 -13.10
C TYR A 78 4.40 5.32 -12.46
N TRP A 79 4.99 5.56 -11.29
CA TRP A 79 5.74 4.53 -10.56
C TRP A 79 4.87 3.37 -10.06
N ILE A 80 3.54 3.52 -10.02
CA ILE A 80 2.61 2.40 -9.77
C ILE A 80 2.66 1.35 -10.89
N LEU A 81 2.95 1.73 -12.14
CA LEU A 81 3.08 0.76 -13.23
C LEU A 81 4.20 -0.26 -12.97
N VAL A 82 5.19 0.11 -12.15
CA VAL A 82 6.26 -0.80 -11.73
C VAL A 82 5.72 -1.97 -10.90
N PHE A 83 4.56 -1.82 -10.23
CA PHE A 83 3.86 -2.92 -9.55
C PHE A 83 3.48 -4.06 -10.50
N PHE A 84 3.24 -3.75 -11.78
CA PHE A 84 2.88 -4.75 -12.79
C PHE A 84 4.04 -5.69 -13.13
N LEU A 85 5.27 -5.38 -12.71
CA LEU A 85 6.39 -6.33 -12.73
C LEU A 85 6.34 -7.19 -11.46
N PRO A 86 5.95 -8.48 -11.55
CA PRO A 86 5.68 -9.30 -10.36
C PRO A 86 6.90 -9.55 -9.47
N ILE A 87 8.10 -9.54 -10.06
CA ILE A 87 9.35 -9.80 -9.32
C ILE A 87 10.00 -8.50 -8.85
N VAL A 88 10.10 -7.47 -9.69
CA VAL A 88 10.83 -6.23 -9.34
C VAL A 88 9.91 -5.21 -8.67
N GLY A 89 8.64 -5.20 -9.03
CA GLY A 89 7.63 -4.24 -8.60
C GLY A 89 7.47 -4.12 -7.10
N PRO A 90 7.18 -5.22 -6.39
CA PRO A 90 6.97 -5.20 -4.94
C PRO A 90 8.20 -4.69 -4.17
N PHE A 91 9.40 -5.14 -4.54
CA PHE A 91 10.64 -4.73 -3.86
C PHE A 91 10.94 -3.26 -4.09
N TRP A 92 10.73 -2.75 -5.31
CA TRP A 92 10.90 -1.33 -5.61
C TRP A 92 9.89 -0.45 -4.88
N LEU A 93 8.65 -0.91 -4.75
CA LEU A 93 7.61 -0.22 -3.98
C LEU A 93 7.93 -0.17 -2.49
N ILE A 94 8.38 -1.27 -1.91
CA ILE A 94 8.84 -1.30 -0.50
C ILE A 94 9.97 -0.28 -0.31
N TYR A 95 10.92 -0.22 -1.24
CA TYR A 95 11.99 0.76 -1.21
C TYR A 95 11.45 2.21 -1.24
N LEU A 96 10.55 2.54 -2.17
CA LEU A 96 9.91 3.86 -2.25
C LEU A 96 9.14 4.22 -0.97
N LEU A 97 8.46 3.25 -0.37
CA LEU A 97 7.68 3.44 0.86
C LEU A 97 8.58 3.80 2.06
N THR A 98 9.82 3.29 2.09
CA THR A 98 10.81 3.62 3.13
C THR A 98 11.43 5.01 3.00
N ARG A 99 11.36 5.65 1.83
CA ARG A 99 11.97 6.97 1.62
C ARG A 99 11.35 8.04 2.52
N PRO A 100 12.16 8.93 3.11
CA PRO A 100 11.63 10.12 3.77
C PRO A 100 10.93 11.02 2.75
N THR A 101 9.93 11.76 3.23
CA THR A 101 9.37 12.90 2.47
C THR A 101 10.51 13.86 2.17
N ASN A 102 10.64 14.29 0.90
CA ASN A 102 11.73 15.17 0.48
C ASN A 102 11.55 16.55 1.11
N THR A 103 12.27 16.83 2.21
CA THR A 103 12.40 18.17 2.81
C THR A 103 13.60 18.94 2.25
N HIS A 104 14.34 18.36 1.30
CA HIS A 104 15.60 18.92 0.77
C HIS A 104 15.43 20.23 -0.04
N PHE A 105 14.22 20.58 -0.47
CA PHE A 105 13.98 21.84 -1.18
C PHE A 105 13.91 23.05 -0.25
N ASP A 106 13.74 22.86 1.05
CA ASP A 106 13.65 23.98 2.01
C ASP A 106 15.04 24.45 2.46
N GLU A 107 16.05 23.57 2.49
CA GLU A 107 17.42 23.96 2.92
C GLU A 107 18.24 24.66 1.83
N GLU A 108 18.06 24.30 0.54
CA GLU A 108 18.71 25.02 -0.57
C GLU A 108 18.01 26.34 -0.94
N ALA A 109 16.73 26.50 -0.59
CA ALA A 109 15.99 27.76 -0.82
C ALA A 109 16.19 28.79 0.31
N LEU A 110 16.71 28.37 1.46
CA LEU A 110 17.03 29.21 2.62
C LEU A 110 18.53 29.45 2.83
N ALA A 111 19.39 28.91 1.95
CA ALA A 111 20.85 29.12 1.93
C ALA A 111 21.25 30.08 0.79
#